data_AF-A0A9D2DVD5-F1
#
_entry.id   AF-A0A9D2DVD5-F1
#
_cell.length_a   1.000
_cell.length_b   1.000
_cell.length_c   1.000
_cell.angle_alpha   90.00
_cell.angle_beta   90.00
_cell.angle_gamma   90.00
#
_symmetry.space_group_name_H-M   'P 1'
#
loop_
_entity.id
_entity.type
_entity.pdbx_description
1 polymer ?
#
loop_
_entity_poly.entity_id
_entity_poly.type
_entity_poly.pdbx_seq_one_letter_code
_entity_poly.pdbx_strand_id
1 'polypeptide(L)'
;MLGEIHIEKYLASGKIEHVTCGGESGENARLLEYAWVLSVREQCVSAGVPFYFKQTGALFRKDGKIYHIPRKDQISQARKAGINFLPQEGLEELFQRLSKSSFRSGFHLKEEDREYVREKGMETIERHARDFIAKRLAPAEIPNDGKQTPMKGHPVFLAQHATGTCCRGCLKKWHRIQPGTELTKEQQDYVVRVLMEWIRREMEKK
;
A
#
# COMPACT_ATOMS: atom_id res chain seq x y z
N MET A 1 -0.74 13.62 -23.22
CA MET A 1 -2.16 13.29 -23.46
C MET A 1 -2.67 14.36 -24.42
N LEU A 2 -3.39 13.96 -25.47
CA LEU A 2 -3.70 14.85 -26.61
C LEU A 2 -5.20 15.20 -26.71
N GLY A 3 -6.01 14.65 -25.82
CA GLY A 3 -7.46 14.76 -25.80
C GLY A 3 -8.02 13.84 -24.72
N GLU A 4 -9.32 13.97 -24.44
CA GLU A 4 -10.05 13.09 -23.52
C GLU A 4 -10.02 11.63 -24.00
N ILE A 5 -9.86 10.68 -23.07
CA ILE A 5 -9.84 9.25 -23.37
C ILE A 5 -10.64 8.46 -22.34
N HIS A 6 -11.25 7.37 -22.82
CA HIS A 6 -12.01 6.40 -22.05
C HIS A 6 -11.34 5.03 -22.20
N ILE A 7 -10.71 4.55 -21.14
CA ILE A 7 -9.88 3.34 -21.10
C ILE A 7 -10.48 2.22 -20.24
N GLU A 8 -11.69 2.38 -19.73
CA GLU A 8 -12.38 1.47 -18.81
C GLU A 8 -12.40 0.03 -19.35
N LYS A 9 -12.70 -0.15 -20.64
CA LYS A 9 -12.70 -1.47 -21.29
C LYS A 9 -11.34 -2.18 -21.23
N TYR A 10 -10.24 -1.41 -21.26
CA TYR A 10 -8.89 -1.97 -21.18
C TYR A 10 -8.50 -2.25 -19.73
N LEU A 11 -8.92 -1.38 -18.79
CA LEU A 11 -8.71 -1.59 -17.36
C LEU A 11 -9.44 -2.86 -16.88
N ALA A 12 -10.66 -3.09 -17.34
CA ALA A 12 -11.46 -4.28 -17.02
C ALA A 12 -10.83 -5.60 -17.50
N SER A 13 -9.84 -5.56 -18.39
CA SER A 13 -9.13 -6.77 -18.83
C SER A 13 -8.21 -7.38 -17.77
N GLY A 14 -7.88 -6.63 -16.71
CA GLY A 14 -6.92 -7.05 -15.68
C GLY A 14 -5.46 -7.12 -16.15
N LYS A 15 -5.16 -6.72 -17.38
CA LYS A 15 -3.79 -6.77 -17.96
C LYS A 15 -2.97 -5.50 -17.72
N ILE A 16 -3.59 -4.43 -17.23
CA ILE A 16 -2.93 -3.14 -17.02
C ILE A 16 -2.51 -3.04 -15.56
N GLU A 17 -1.20 -3.04 -15.31
CA GLU A 17 -0.65 -2.93 -13.95
C GLU A 17 -0.71 -1.52 -13.38
N HIS A 18 -0.63 -0.48 -14.24
CA HIS A 18 -0.78 0.92 -13.85
C HIS A 18 -1.02 1.81 -15.07
N VAL A 19 -1.50 3.02 -14.81
CA VAL A 19 -1.66 4.09 -15.82
C VAL A 19 -0.81 5.29 -15.44
N THR A 20 -0.07 5.83 -16.40
CA THR A 20 0.68 7.07 -16.24
C THR A 20 0.22 8.11 -17.26
N CYS A 21 -0.19 9.28 -16.78
CA CYS A 21 -0.62 10.40 -17.61
C CYS A 21 0.33 11.60 -17.49
N GLY A 22 0.44 12.37 -18.57
CA GLY A 22 1.19 13.62 -18.56
C GLY A 22 1.02 14.43 -19.84
N GLY A 23 1.32 15.71 -19.75
CA GLY A 23 1.34 16.63 -20.89
C GLY A 23 2.64 16.56 -21.70
N GLU A 24 2.63 17.16 -22.88
CA GLU A 24 3.80 17.27 -23.74
C GLU A 24 4.73 18.40 -23.28
N SER A 25 6.03 18.24 -23.47
CA SER A 25 7.03 19.28 -23.23
C SER A 25 7.50 19.89 -24.56
N GLY A 26 8.09 21.08 -24.51
CA GLY A 26 8.63 21.76 -25.70
C GLY A 26 7.78 22.96 -26.13
N GLU A 27 8.28 23.70 -27.11
CA GLU A 27 7.65 24.95 -27.59
C GLU A 27 6.29 24.70 -28.25
N ASN A 28 6.15 23.57 -28.94
CA ASN A 28 4.92 23.18 -29.64
C ASN A 28 4.04 22.22 -28.81
N ALA A 29 4.18 22.23 -27.48
CA ALA A 29 3.40 21.36 -26.61
C ALA A 29 1.91 21.65 -26.74
N ARG A 30 1.11 20.61 -26.99
CA ARG A 30 -0.34 20.74 -27.03
C ARG A 30 -0.91 21.00 -25.63
N LEU A 31 -2.06 21.67 -25.60
CA LEU A 31 -2.78 21.98 -24.36
C LEU A 31 -3.20 20.68 -23.67
N LEU A 32 -2.77 20.51 -22.41
CA LEU A 32 -3.32 19.51 -21.52
C LEU A 32 -4.44 20.12 -20.67
N GLU A 33 -5.66 19.63 -20.83
CA GLU A 33 -6.76 19.96 -19.90
C GLU A 33 -6.68 19.08 -18.64
N TYR A 34 -6.71 19.71 -17.47
CA TYR A 34 -6.63 18.98 -16.20
C TYR A 34 -7.82 18.04 -15.97
N ALA A 35 -9.01 18.41 -16.47
CA ALA A 35 -10.21 17.58 -16.39
C ALA A 35 -10.02 16.20 -17.04
N TRP A 36 -9.29 16.12 -18.15
CA TRP A 36 -8.99 14.84 -18.80
C TRP A 36 -8.13 13.93 -17.93
N VAL A 37 -7.17 14.51 -17.21
CA VAL A 37 -6.32 13.77 -16.26
C VAL A 37 -7.16 13.23 -15.09
N LEU A 38 -8.10 14.03 -14.58
CA LEU A 38 -9.01 13.61 -13.51
C LEU A 38 -9.98 12.51 -13.96
N SER A 39 -10.51 12.60 -15.19
CA SER A 39 -11.36 11.55 -15.77
C SER A 39 -10.62 10.21 -15.84
N VAL A 40 -9.40 10.17 -16.39
CA VAL A 40 -8.61 8.93 -16.44
C VAL A 40 -8.26 8.41 -15.05
N ARG A 41 -7.96 9.31 -14.10
CA ARG A 41 -7.76 8.92 -12.70
C ARG A 41 -8.99 8.24 -12.12
N GLU A 42 -10.18 8.78 -12.34
CA GLU A 42 -11.44 8.21 -11.82
C GLU A 42 -11.73 6.82 -12.41
N GLN A 43 -11.45 6.65 -13.70
CA GLN A 43 -11.52 5.33 -14.35
C GLN A 43 -10.56 4.33 -13.69
N CYS A 44 -9.32 4.77 -13.39
CA CYS A 44 -8.34 3.93 -12.69
C CYS A 44 -8.74 3.63 -11.24
N VAL A 45 -9.28 4.62 -10.52
CA VAL A 45 -9.81 4.43 -9.15
C VAL A 45 -10.92 3.41 -9.13
N SER A 46 -11.88 3.52 -10.05
CA SER A 46 -13.01 2.60 -10.17
C SER A 46 -12.57 1.18 -10.51
N ALA A 47 -11.51 1.05 -11.31
CA ALA A 47 -10.92 -0.25 -11.66
C ALA A 47 -9.91 -0.79 -10.64
N GLY A 48 -9.58 -0.03 -9.59
CA GLY A 48 -8.52 -0.41 -8.64
C GLY A 48 -7.12 -0.49 -9.27
N VAL A 49 -6.85 0.25 -10.35
CA VAL A 49 -5.55 0.26 -11.05
C VAL A 49 -4.75 1.48 -10.58
N PRO A 50 -3.47 1.33 -10.20
CA PRO A 50 -2.59 2.45 -9.86
C PRO A 50 -2.55 3.53 -10.96
N PHE A 51 -2.60 4.79 -10.56
CA PHE A 51 -2.56 5.95 -11.45
C PHE A 51 -1.49 6.96 -11.02
N TYR A 52 -0.74 7.47 -12.00
CA TYR A 52 0.29 8.47 -11.79
C TYR A 52 0.14 9.66 -12.73
N PHE A 53 0.14 10.87 -12.17
CA PHE A 53 0.28 12.10 -12.94
C PHE A 53 1.75 12.51 -12.99
N LYS A 54 2.42 12.20 -14.11
CA LYS A 54 3.87 12.31 -14.26
C LYS A 54 4.36 13.74 -14.43
N GLN A 55 3.67 14.51 -15.28
CA GLN A 55 4.04 15.90 -15.61
C GLN A 55 2.86 16.66 -16.19
N THR A 56 2.81 17.97 -15.97
CA THR A 56 1.77 18.85 -16.53
C THR A 56 1.94 19.11 -18.03
N GLY A 57 3.16 18.95 -18.56
CA GLY A 57 3.53 19.50 -19.86
C GLY A 57 3.75 21.01 -19.82
N ALA A 58 4.12 21.60 -20.96
CA ALA A 58 4.44 23.02 -21.07
C ALA A 58 3.20 23.91 -21.12
N LEU A 59 2.09 23.42 -21.68
CA LEU A 59 0.82 24.14 -21.78
C LEU A 59 -0.27 23.36 -21.03
N PHE A 60 -0.74 23.91 -19.91
CA PHE A 60 -1.63 23.20 -18.99
C PHE A 60 -2.82 24.08 -18.59
N ARG A 61 -4.05 23.59 -18.73
CA ARG A 61 -5.26 24.32 -18.30
C ARG A 61 -5.87 23.67 -17.07
N LYS A 62 -6.13 24.50 -16.06
CA LYS A 62 -6.79 24.12 -14.81
C LYS A 62 -7.67 25.27 -14.34
N ASP A 63 -8.91 24.94 -13.97
CA ASP A 63 -9.90 25.91 -13.47
C ASP A 63 -10.10 27.10 -14.43
N GLY A 64 -10.16 26.81 -15.74
CA GLY A 64 -10.32 27.81 -16.80
C GLY A 64 -9.04 28.58 -17.15
N LYS A 65 -7.99 28.54 -16.33
CA LYS A 65 -6.73 29.27 -16.55
C LYS A 65 -5.69 28.39 -17.26
N ILE A 66 -5.02 28.96 -18.27
CA ILE A 66 -3.89 28.35 -18.97
C ILE A 66 -2.59 28.78 -18.30
N TYR A 67 -1.73 27.80 -18.06
CA TYR A 67 -0.42 27.96 -17.46
C TYR A 67 0.66 27.52 -18.45
N HIS A 68 1.66 28.37 -18.64
CA HIS A 68 2.91 28.03 -19.31
C HIS A 68 3.91 27.57 -18.25
N ILE A 69 4.22 26.28 -18.22
CA ILE A 69 5.03 25.68 -17.15
C ILE A 69 6.42 25.35 -17.69
N PRO A 70 7.49 26.01 -17.20
CA PRO A 70 8.86 25.74 -17.60
C PRO A 70 9.21 24.25 -17.42
N ARG A 71 10.02 23.69 -18.33
CA ARG A 71 10.36 22.25 -18.32
C ARG A 71 10.83 21.73 -16.96
N LYS A 72 11.64 22.51 -16.25
CA LYS A 72 12.16 22.19 -14.91
C LYS A 72 11.06 22.01 -13.85
N ASP A 73 9.90 22.62 -14.05
CA ASP A 73 8.81 22.66 -13.08
C ASP A 73 7.66 21.67 -13.41
N GLN A 74 7.63 21.09 -14.60
CA GLN A 74 6.46 20.29 -15.05
C GLN A 74 6.19 19.05 -14.19
N ILE A 75 7.25 18.37 -13.75
CA ILE A 75 7.14 17.20 -12.85
C ILE A 75 6.80 17.67 -11.42
N SER A 76 7.41 18.74 -10.93
CA SER A 76 7.19 19.23 -9.57
C SER A 76 5.76 19.77 -9.41
N GLN A 77 5.22 20.47 -10.42
CA GLN A 77 3.85 20.94 -10.44
C GLN A 77 2.84 19.78 -10.52
N ALA A 78 3.10 18.75 -11.33
CA ALA A 78 2.24 17.56 -11.36
C ALA A 78 2.21 16.83 -10.01
N ARG A 79 3.36 16.71 -9.34
CA ARG A 79 3.44 16.14 -7.98
C ARG A 79 2.64 16.95 -6.96
N LYS A 80 2.70 18.28 -7.03
CA LYS A 80 1.95 19.18 -6.14
C LYS A 80 0.43 19.03 -6.29
N ALA A 81 -0.07 18.49 -7.41
CA ALA A 81 -1.49 18.22 -7.58
C ALA A 81 -2.00 17.12 -6.63
N GLY A 82 -1.13 16.23 -6.14
CA GLY A 82 -1.51 15.23 -5.13
C GLY A 82 -2.53 14.19 -5.61
N ILE A 83 -2.68 14.00 -6.94
CA ILE A 83 -3.75 13.18 -7.52
C ILE A 83 -3.34 11.75 -7.86
N ASN A 84 -2.09 11.35 -7.58
CA ASN A 84 -1.70 9.95 -7.76
C ASN A 84 -2.61 9.05 -6.94
N PHE A 85 -3.01 7.93 -7.53
CA PHE A 85 -3.81 6.93 -6.84
C PHE A 85 -3.02 5.63 -6.79
N LEU A 86 -2.90 5.10 -5.59
CA LEU A 86 -2.49 3.72 -5.37
C LEU A 86 -3.71 3.04 -4.75
N PRO A 87 -4.27 1.99 -5.36
CA PRO A 87 -5.31 1.22 -4.71
C PRO A 87 -4.78 0.76 -3.35
N GLN A 88 -5.66 0.81 -2.34
CA GLN A 88 -5.37 0.08 -1.11
C GLN A 88 -5.30 -1.38 -1.50
N GLU A 89 -4.14 -1.98 -1.30
CA GLU A 89 -3.94 -3.39 -1.60
C GLU A 89 -4.94 -4.20 -0.76
N GLY A 90 -5.76 -5.00 -1.43
CA GLY A 90 -6.61 -5.96 -0.75
C GLY A 90 -5.74 -6.98 -0.01
N LEU A 91 -6.24 -7.53 1.10
CA LEU A 91 -5.50 -8.55 1.86
C LEU A 91 -5.07 -9.72 0.96
N GLU A 92 -5.88 -10.07 -0.04
CA GLU A 92 -5.58 -11.18 -0.94
C GLU A 92 -4.34 -10.93 -1.80
N GLU A 93 -4.20 -9.75 -2.41
CA GLU A 93 -3.01 -9.41 -3.21
C GLU A 93 -1.75 -9.34 -2.35
N LEU A 94 -1.89 -8.79 -1.13
CA LEU A 94 -0.81 -8.80 -0.14
C LEU A 94 -0.34 -10.23 0.18
N PHE A 95 -1.26 -11.16 0.48
CA PHE A 95 -0.92 -12.55 0.77
C PHE A 95 -0.35 -13.29 -0.44
N GLN A 96 -0.81 -12.99 -1.66
CA GLN A 96 -0.22 -13.52 -2.89
C GLN A 96 1.21 -13.02 -3.12
N ARG A 97 1.55 -11.79 -2.74
CA ARG A 97 2.93 -11.29 -2.81
C ARG A 97 3.80 -11.87 -1.71
N LEU A 98 3.28 -11.99 -0.50
CA LEU A 98 3.99 -12.60 0.62
C LEU A 98 4.32 -14.07 0.34
N SER A 99 3.40 -14.83 -0.27
CA SER A 99 3.61 -16.24 -0.61
C SER A 99 4.74 -16.47 -1.63
N LYS A 100 5.04 -15.49 -2.47
CA LYS A 100 6.18 -15.52 -3.42
C LYS A 100 7.54 -15.31 -2.75
N SER A 101 7.59 -14.87 -1.49
CA SER A 101 8.85 -14.68 -0.76
C SER A 101 9.21 -15.92 0.03
N SER A 102 10.30 -16.60 -0.36
CA SER A 102 10.80 -17.82 0.32
C SER A 102 10.99 -17.68 1.82
N PHE A 103 11.41 -16.49 2.28
CA PHE A 103 11.52 -16.22 3.71
C PHE A 103 10.15 -16.12 4.40
N ARG A 104 9.20 -15.38 3.82
CA ARG A 104 7.89 -15.12 4.43
C ARG A 104 6.96 -16.32 4.35
N SER A 105 7.01 -17.05 3.24
CA SER A 105 6.19 -18.25 3.03
C SER A 105 6.62 -19.45 3.87
N GLY A 106 7.82 -19.42 4.47
CA GLY A 106 8.32 -20.50 5.32
C GLY A 106 7.80 -20.50 6.76
N PHE A 107 7.03 -19.48 7.17
CA PHE A 107 6.46 -19.42 8.51
C PHE A 107 5.10 -20.11 8.56
N HIS A 108 4.91 -20.99 9.55
CA HIS A 108 3.67 -21.71 9.79
C HIS A 108 3.40 -21.85 11.29
N LEU A 109 2.13 -21.87 11.68
CA LEU A 109 1.74 -22.18 13.06
C LEU A 109 2.04 -23.65 13.36
N LYS A 110 2.77 -23.91 14.45
CA LYS A 110 2.98 -25.26 14.98
C LYS A 110 1.76 -25.72 15.78
N GLU A 111 1.71 -27.00 16.11
CA GLU A 111 0.60 -27.54 16.89
C GLU A 111 0.43 -26.85 18.25
N GLU A 112 1.54 -26.61 18.97
CA GLU A 112 1.54 -25.83 20.22
C GLU A 112 0.97 -24.42 20.04
N ASP A 113 1.29 -23.73 18.93
CA ASP A 113 0.76 -22.40 18.65
C ASP A 113 -0.75 -22.48 18.34
N ARG A 114 -1.19 -23.51 17.60
CA ARG A 114 -2.60 -23.75 17.27
C ARG A 114 -3.42 -24.08 18.51
N GLU A 115 -2.87 -24.89 19.41
CA GLU A 115 -3.47 -25.20 20.72
C GLU A 115 -3.63 -23.92 21.55
N TYR A 116 -2.60 -23.09 21.62
CA TYR A 116 -2.67 -21.81 22.32
C TYR A 116 -3.77 -20.90 21.75
N VAL A 117 -3.89 -20.80 20.42
CA VAL A 117 -4.97 -20.04 19.76
C VAL A 117 -6.34 -20.62 20.09
N ARG A 118 -6.49 -21.95 20.09
CA ARG A 118 -7.75 -22.63 20.48
C ARG A 118 -8.12 -22.39 21.93
N GLU A 119 -7.15 -22.50 22.84
CA GLU A 119 -7.35 -22.33 24.28
C GLU A 119 -7.73 -20.88 24.64
N LYS A 120 -7.05 -19.89 24.05
CA LYS A 120 -7.29 -18.47 24.36
C LYS A 120 -8.45 -17.85 23.58
N GLY A 121 -8.73 -18.36 22.38
CA GLY A 121 -9.72 -17.83 21.46
C GLY A 121 -9.23 -16.62 20.65
N MET A 122 -9.84 -16.42 19.48
CA MET A 122 -9.41 -15.39 18.50
C MET A 122 -9.48 -13.96 19.03
N GLU A 123 -10.49 -13.63 19.84
CA GLU A 123 -10.65 -12.30 20.43
C GLU A 123 -9.48 -11.95 21.38
N THR A 124 -9.05 -12.91 22.19
CA THR A 124 -7.89 -12.74 23.08
C THR A 124 -6.61 -12.57 22.28
N ILE A 125 -6.42 -13.36 21.22
CA ILE A 125 -5.25 -13.25 20.33
C ILE A 125 -5.22 -11.88 19.63
N GLU A 126 -6.37 -11.36 19.23
CA GLU A 126 -6.50 -10.03 18.65
C GLU A 126 -6.12 -8.92 19.64
N ARG A 127 -6.53 -9.05 20.91
CA ARG A 127 -6.10 -8.14 21.98
C ARG A 127 -4.59 -8.18 22.18
N HIS A 128 -3.98 -9.38 22.21
CA HIS A 128 -2.52 -9.50 22.29
C HIS A 128 -1.82 -8.85 21.09
N ALA A 129 -2.37 -9.01 19.89
CA ALA A 129 -1.84 -8.37 18.69
C ALA A 129 -1.87 -6.84 18.80
N ARG A 130 -2.99 -6.25 19.24
CA ARG A 130 -3.07 -4.80 19.51
C ARG A 130 -2.00 -4.35 20.50
N ASP A 131 -1.86 -5.06 21.61
CA ASP A 131 -0.87 -4.71 22.64
C ASP A 131 0.57 -4.78 22.12
N PHE A 132 0.90 -5.81 21.34
CA PHE A 132 2.23 -5.95 20.76
C PHE A 132 2.52 -4.87 19.73
N ILE A 133 1.56 -4.55 18.85
CA ILE A 133 1.74 -3.49 17.85
C ILE A 133 1.90 -2.13 18.52
N ALA A 134 1.02 -1.79 19.48
CA ALA A 134 1.09 -0.53 20.21
C ALA A 134 2.42 -0.36 20.96
N LYS A 135 2.94 -1.43 21.60
CA LYS A 135 4.17 -1.35 22.40
C LYS A 135 5.45 -1.43 21.57
N ARG A 136 5.48 -2.24 20.51
CA ARG A 136 6.72 -2.61 19.81
C ARG A 136 6.88 -2.00 18.43
N LEU A 137 5.78 -1.60 17.78
CA LEU A 137 5.79 -1.08 16.41
C LEU A 137 5.27 0.34 16.29
N ALA A 138 4.33 0.76 17.13
CA ALA A 138 3.70 2.07 17.03
C ALA A 138 4.65 3.24 17.29
N PRO A 139 5.59 3.22 18.27
CA PRO A 139 6.44 4.37 18.55
C PRO A 139 7.23 4.85 17.34
N ALA A 140 7.38 6.17 17.18
CA ALA A 140 8.11 6.78 16.07
C ALA A 140 9.59 6.37 16.05
N GLU A 141 10.20 6.26 17.24
CA GLU A 141 11.57 5.80 17.46
C GLU A 141 11.56 4.49 18.23
N ILE A 142 12.20 3.46 17.66
CA ILE A 142 12.31 2.12 18.25
C ILE A 142 13.81 1.80 18.37
N PRO A 143 14.40 1.77 19.58
CA PRO A 143 15.84 1.61 19.77
C PRO A 143 16.42 0.33 19.15
N ASN A 144 15.61 -0.73 19.07
CA ASN A 144 15.98 -2.04 18.53
C ASN A 144 15.18 -2.39 17.26
N ASP A 145 14.85 -1.40 16.41
CA ASP A 145 14.16 -1.67 15.14
C ASP A 145 14.94 -2.66 14.26
N GLY A 146 14.21 -3.62 13.69
CA GLY A 146 14.76 -4.79 13.01
C GLY A 146 14.95 -6.01 13.91
N LYS A 147 14.89 -5.85 15.23
CA LYS A 147 15.03 -6.93 16.23
C LYS A 147 13.96 -6.91 17.33
N GLN A 148 12.94 -6.05 17.22
CA GLN A 148 11.93 -5.86 18.27
C GLN A 148 10.95 -7.02 18.44
N THR A 149 10.80 -7.86 17.41
CA THR A 149 9.82 -8.95 17.38
C THR A 149 10.56 -10.29 17.52
N PRO A 150 10.35 -11.04 18.61
CA PRO A 150 10.91 -12.38 18.77
C PRO A 150 10.51 -13.33 17.63
N MET A 151 11.28 -14.38 17.37
CA MET A 151 10.96 -15.37 16.32
C MET A 151 10.04 -16.49 16.80
N LYS A 152 9.80 -16.60 18.12
CA LYS A 152 9.09 -17.71 18.78
C LYS A 152 8.37 -17.21 20.04
N GLY A 153 7.50 -18.05 20.60
CA GLY A 153 6.90 -17.85 21.93
C GLY A 153 5.51 -17.23 21.92
N HIS A 154 4.99 -16.85 20.75
CA HIS A 154 3.59 -16.45 20.59
C HIS A 154 3.17 -16.53 19.11
N PRO A 155 1.95 -17.00 18.77
CA PRO A 155 1.46 -17.05 17.39
C PRO A 155 1.49 -15.70 16.65
N VAL A 156 1.25 -14.59 17.35
CA VAL A 156 1.33 -13.24 16.78
C VAL A 156 2.75 -12.90 16.32
N PHE A 157 3.79 -13.33 17.03
CA PHE A 157 5.16 -13.07 16.61
C PHE A 157 5.49 -13.81 15.32
N LEU A 158 5.05 -15.07 15.20
CA LEU A 158 5.16 -15.82 13.94
C LEU A 158 4.40 -15.10 12.82
N ALA A 159 3.17 -14.68 13.08
CA ALA A 159 2.35 -13.92 12.12
C ALA A 159 3.04 -12.62 11.68
N GLN A 160 3.71 -11.90 12.59
CA GLN A 160 4.45 -10.67 12.25
C GLN A 160 5.59 -10.94 11.28
N HIS A 161 6.32 -12.04 11.46
CA HIS A 161 7.37 -12.44 10.53
C HIS A 161 6.80 -12.95 9.21
N ALA A 162 5.72 -13.73 9.24
CA ALA A 162 5.08 -14.22 8.02
C ALA A 162 4.52 -13.07 7.17
N THR A 163 3.96 -12.04 7.81
CA THR A 163 3.25 -10.94 7.12
C THR A 163 4.12 -9.75 6.77
N GLY A 164 5.37 -9.68 7.25
CA GLY A 164 6.21 -8.51 7.01
C GLY A 164 5.86 -7.32 7.90
N THR A 165 5.34 -7.57 9.10
CA THR A 165 4.99 -6.57 10.10
C THR A 165 5.87 -6.68 11.36
N CYS A 166 7.05 -7.31 11.26
CA CYS A 166 7.96 -7.51 12.39
C CYS A 166 8.87 -6.31 12.70
N CYS A 167 9.05 -5.39 11.77
CA CYS A 167 9.79 -4.13 11.98
C CYS A 167 9.38 -3.01 11.03
N ARG A 168 9.87 -1.77 11.24
CA ARG A 168 9.53 -0.63 10.38
C ARG A 168 10.05 -0.79 8.95
N GLY A 169 11.23 -1.39 8.77
CA GLY A 169 11.74 -1.74 7.44
C GLY A 169 10.82 -2.69 6.68
N CYS A 170 10.22 -3.67 7.37
CA CYS A 170 9.26 -4.59 6.75
C CYS A 170 7.93 -3.89 6.45
N LEU A 171 7.43 -3.04 7.37
CA LEU A 171 6.24 -2.22 7.14
C LEU A 171 6.37 -1.33 5.90
N LYS A 172 7.54 -0.70 5.71
CA LYS A 172 7.82 0.08 4.51
C LYS A 172 7.81 -0.78 3.25
N LYS A 173 8.47 -1.94 3.29
CA LYS A 173 8.63 -2.82 2.12
C LYS A 173 7.32 -3.47 1.69
N TRP A 174 6.55 -3.98 2.63
CA TRP A 174 5.38 -4.83 2.36
C TRP A 174 4.07 -4.04 2.38
N HIS A 175 3.94 -3.08 3.30
CA HIS A 175 2.69 -2.37 3.57
C HIS A 175 2.72 -0.90 3.18
N ARG A 176 3.86 -0.41 2.66
CA ARG A 176 4.07 0.99 2.23
C ARG A 176 3.90 2.02 3.35
N ILE A 177 4.02 1.60 4.61
CA ILE A 177 3.98 2.48 5.79
C ILE A 177 5.39 3.01 6.07
N GLN A 178 5.56 4.34 6.06
CA GLN A 178 6.88 4.95 6.22
C GLN A 178 7.40 4.86 7.68
N PRO A 179 8.72 4.70 7.88
CA PRO A 179 9.34 4.79 9.20
C PRO A 179 9.44 6.26 9.67
N GLY A 180 9.84 6.45 10.94
CA GLY A 180 10.15 7.77 11.50
C GLY A 180 8.94 8.59 11.95
N THR A 181 7.74 8.01 11.88
CA THR A 181 6.52 8.59 12.45
C THR A 181 5.79 7.53 13.27
N GLU A 182 5.09 7.99 14.30
CA GLU A 182 4.23 7.12 15.11
C GLU A 182 3.13 6.51 14.22
N LEU A 183 2.83 5.22 14.42
CA LEU A 183 1.74 4.59 13.66
C LEU A 183 0.41 5.18 14.09
N THR A 184 -0.39 5.64 13.13
CA THR A 184 -1.76 6.10 13.40
C THR A 184 -2.63 4.93 13.85
N LYS A 185 -3.78 5.22 14.48
CA LYS A 185 -4.72 4.20 14.91
C LYS A 185 -5.16 3.30 13.76
N GLU A 186 -5.43 3.88 12.60
CA GLU A 186 -5.84 3.18 11.38
C GLU A 186 -4.72 2.27 10.86
N GLN A 187 -3.46 2.71 10.93
CA GLN A 187 -2.31 1.89 10.56
C GLN A 187 -2.12 0.71 11.51
N GLN A 188 -2.30 0.93 12.82
CA GLN A 188 -2.23 -0.14 13.82
C GLN A 188 -3.35 -1.16 13.61
N ASP A 189 -4.60 -0.70 13.42
CA ASP A 189 -5.75 -1.55 13.17
C ASP A 189 -5.62 -2.33 11.85
N TYR A 190 -5.06 -1.70 10.80
CA TYR A 190 -4.69 -2.39 9.57
C TYR A 190 -3.68 -3.53 9.81
N VAL A 191 -2.61 -3.27 10.56
CA VAL A 191 -1.60 -4.29 10.87
C VAL A 191 -2.22 -5.44 11.66
N VAL A 192 -3.04 -5.15 12.66
CA VAL A 192 -3.76 -6.17 13.44
C VAL A 192 -4.67 -7.01 12.55
N ARG A 193 -5.42 -6.38 11.62
CA ARG A 193 -6.26 -7.10 10.66
C ARG A 193 -5.45 -8.05 9.78
N VAL A 194 -4.28 -7.62 9.29
CA VAL A 194 -3.38 -8.48 8.49
C VAL A 194 -2.91 -9.69 9.32
N LEU A 195 -2.53 -9.47 10.58
CA LEU A 195 -2.07 -10.54 11.48
C LEU A 195 -3.17 -11.56 11.76
N MET A 196 -4.37 -11.09 12.11
CA MET A 196 -5.49 -11.96 12.43
C MET A 196 -5.97 -12.75 11.22
N GLU A 197 -5.97 -12.15 10.03
CA GLU A 197 -6.31 -12.85 8.80
C GLU A 197 -5.29 -13.96 8.48
N TRP A 198 -3.99 -13.71 8.68
CA TRP A 198 -2.97 -14.74 8.51
C TRP A 198 -3.16 -15.89 9.51
N ILE A 199 -3.39 -15.58 10.79
CA ILE A 199 -3.61 -16.59 11.84
C ILE A 199 -4.85 -17.43 11.51
N ARG A 200 -5.96 -16.79 11.14
CA ARG A 200 -7.19 -17.49 10.73
C ARG A 200 -6.93 -18.47 9.59
N ARG A 201 -6.24 -18.02 8.53
CA ARG A 201 -5.88 -18.88 7.38
C ARG A 201 -5.00 -20.06 7.80
N GLU A 202 -4.04 -19.87 8.70
CA GLU A 202 -3.19 -20.96 9.21
C GLU A 202 -3.95 -21.96 10.07
N MET A 203 -4.95 -21.51 10.84
CA MET A 203 -5.82 -22.40 11.63
C MET A 203 -6.73 -23.27 10.75
N GLU A 204 -7.06 -22.81 9.54
CA GLU A 204 -7.88 -23.53 8.56
C GLU A 204 -7.07 -24.53 7.72
N LYS A 205 -5.73 -24.46 7.75
CA LYS A 205 -4.86 -25.39 7.01
C LYS A 205 -4.82 -26.74 7.72
N LYS A 206 -5.29 -27.77 7.00
CA LYS A 206 -5.20 -29.19 7.37
C LYS A 206 -3.75 -29.63 7.55
#